data_AF-A0A2G6PF02-F1
#
_entry.id   AF-A0A2G6PF02-F1
#
_cell.length_a   1.000
_cell.length_b   1.000
_cell.length_c   1.000
_cell.angle_alpha   90.00
_cell.angle_beta   90.00
_cell.angle_gamma   90.00
#
_symmetry.space_group_name_H-M   'P 1'
#
loop_
_entity.id
_entity.type
_entity.pdbx_description
1 polymer ?
#
loop_
_entity_poly.entity_id
_entity_poly.type
_entity_poly.pdbx_seq_one_letter_code
_entity_poly.pdbx_strand_id
1 'polypeptide(L)'
;MRLFDPDNRTRSTEHKRIFAIYEIAYAINDVLAALLFIIGSILFFNEKTTYAGTWLFLIGSVMFGLRPVIRLLRELKYMRMADYDDVTST
;
A
#
# COMPACT_ATOMS: atom_id res chain seq x y z
N MET A 1 -0.46 0.42 22.62
CA MET A 1 0.34 0.92 21.47
C MET A 1 -0.26 2.20 20.93
N ARG A 2 0.55 3.14 20.45
CA ARG A 2 0.05 4.30 19.70
C ARG A 2 -0.12 3.93 18.22
N LEU A 3 -1.20 4.42 17.60
CA LEU A 3 -1.36 4.35 16.14
C LEU A 3 -0.22 5.16 15.49
N PHE A 4 0.38 4.62 14.42
CA PHE A 4 1.50 5.23 13.68
C PHE A 4 2.83 5.38 14.43
N ASP A 5 3.07 4.61 15.50
CA ASP A 5 4.32 4.67 16.26
C ASP A 5 5.54 4.23 15.40
N PRO A 6 6.58 5.08 15.22
CA PRO A 6 7.77 4.73 14.45
C PRO A 6 8.52 3.51 15.00
N ASP A 7 8.47 3.29 16.32
CA ASP A 7 9.23 2.24 17.00
C ASP A 7 8.65 0.84 16.76
N ASN A 8 7.41 0.72 16.25
CA ASN A 8 6.82 -0.57 15.91
C ASN A 8 7.60 -1.33 14.81
N ARG A 9 8.45 -0.63 14.06
CA ARG A 9 9.32 -1.23 13.03
C ARG A 9 10.47 -2.05 13.60
N THR A 10 10.87 -1.80 14.85
CA THR A 10 12.10 -2.35 15.45
C THR A 10 11.85 -3.25 16.67
N ARG A 11 10.63 -3.32 17.20
CA ARG A 11 10.30 -4.05 18.44
C ARG A 11 10.55 -5.57 18.41
N SER A 12 10.34 -6.26 17.29
CA SER A 12 10.64 -7.69 17.18
C SER A 12 11.02 -8.14 15.76
N THR A 13 11.66 -9.30 15.63
CA THR A 13 12.01 -9.93 14.35
C THR A 13 10.78 -10.20 13.46
N GLU A 14 9.66 -10.57 14.07
CA GLU A 14 8.38 -10.76 13.36
C GLU A 14 7.81 -9.44 12.81
N HIS A 15 7.94 -8.34 13.58
CA HIS A 15 7.51 -7.01 13.13
C HIS A 15 8.30 -6.53 11.91
N LYS A 16 9.60 -6.82 11.85
CA LYS A 16 10.47 -6.49 10.70
C LYS A 16 10.06 -7.25 9.44
N ARG A 17 9.72 -8.53 9.55
CA ARG A 17 9.29 -9.35 8.40
C ARG A 17 7.96 -8.86 7.83
N ILE A 18 6.99 -8.58 8.71
CA ILE A 18 5.69 -8.01 8.31
C ILE A 18 5.91 -6.64 7.68
N PHE A 19 6.71 -5.77 8.30
CA PHE A 19 7.03 -4.46 7.77
C PHE A 19 7.59 -4.54 6.35
N ALA A 20 8.58 -5.39 6.10
CA ALA A 20 9.23 -5.54 4.79
C ALA A 20 8.25 -6.00 3.69
N ILE A 21 7.36 -6.95 3.99
CA ILE A 21 6.36 -7.44 3.03
C ILE A 21 5.42 -6.30 2.61
N TYR A 22 4.92 -5.54 3.59
CA TYR A 22 4.05 -4.40 3.29
C TYR A 22 4.81 -3.30 2.53
N GLU A 23 6.06 -3.00 2.90
CA GLU A 23 6.90 -2.00 2.20
C GLU A 23 7.08 -2.34 0.72
N ILE A 24 7.40 -3.60 0.41
CA ILE A 24 7.52 -4.11 -0.97
C ILE A 24 6.17 -4.02 -1.70
N ALA A 25 5.07 -4.40 -1.03
CA ALA A 25 3.73 -4.31 -1.62
C ALA A 25 3.35 -2.87 -2.00
N TYR A 26 3.66 -1.86 -1.17
CA TYR A 26 3.45 -0.46 -1.55
C TYR A 26 4.32 -0.06 -2.72
N ALA A 27 5.60 -0.41 -2.72
CA ALA A 27 6.51 -0.03 -3.80
C ALA A 27 6.03 -0.60 -5.14
N ILE A 28 5.59 -1.86 -5.17
CA ILE A 28 5.02 -2.49 -6.36
C ILE A 28 3.73 -1.79 -6.79
N ASN A 29 2.81 -1.54 -5.86
CA ASN A 29 1.56 -0.83 -6.15
C ASN A 29 1.81 0.57 -6.72
N ASP A 30 2.73 1.33 -6.13
CA ASP A 30 3.06 2.69 -6.55
C ASP A 30 3.68 2.71 -7.95
N VAL A 31 4.60 1.77 -8.25
CA VAL A 31 5.21 1.64 -9.58
C VAL A 31 4.16 1.27 -10.63
N LEU A 32 3.28 0.31 -10.33
CA LEU A 32 2.22 -0.09 -11.25
C LEU A 32 1.22 1.06 -11.50
N ALA A 33 0.80 1.77 -10.45
CA ALA A 33 -0.06 2.93 -10.58
C ALA A 33 0.59 4.02 -11.45
N ALA A 34 1.87 4.32 -11.22
CA ALA A 34 2.61 5.29 -12.02
C ALA A 34 2.72 4.88 -13.49
N LEU A 35 3.01 3.61 -13.77
CA LEU A 35 3.07 3.09 -15.15
C LEU A 35 1.71 3.22 -15.85
N LEU A 36 0.62 2.86 -15.18
CA LEU A 36 -0.73 2.99 -15.73
C LEU A 36 -1.08 4.44 -16.05
N PHE A 37 -0.73 5.39 -15.18
CA PHE A 37 -0.94 6.81 -15.43
C PHE A 37 -0.11 7.33 -16.59
N ILE A 38 1.16 6.95 -16.69
CA ILE A 38 2.04 7.39 -17.78
C ILE A 38 1.51 6.85 -19.11
N ILE A 39 1.19 5.56 -19.19
CA ILE A 39 0.67 4.93 -20.41
C ILE A 39 -0.69 5.53 -20.77
N GLY A 40 -1.60 5.69 -19.80
CA GLY A 40 -2.89 6.34 -20.00
C GLY A 40 -2.75 7.78 -20.51
N SER A 41 -1.79 8.54 -19.96
CA SER A 41 -1.50 9.91 -20.40
C SER A 41 -1.03 9.95 -21.85
N ILE A 42 -0.18 9.00 -22.24
CA ILE A 42 0.30 8.90 -23.63
C ILE A 42 -0.87 8.59 -24.58
N LEU A 43 -1.79 7.71 -24.18
CA LEU A 43 -2.96 7.35 -25.00
C LEU A 43 -3.97 8.49 -25.18
N PHE A 44 -3.95 9.51 -24.31
CA PHE A 44 -4.79 10.70 -24.45
C PHE A 44 -4.34 11.66 -25.56
N PHE A 45 -3.13 11.50 -26.12
CA PHE A 45 -2.69 12.32 -27.27
C PHE A 45 -3.39 11.96 -28.59
N ASN A 46 -4.19 10.90 -28.62
CA ASN A 46 -4.94 10.49 -29.81
C ASN A 46 -6.38 10.11 -29.43
N GLU A 47 -7.36 10.72 -30.09
CA GLU A 47 -8.79 10.48 -29.84
C GLU A 47 -9.17 8.99 -29.96
N LYS A 48 -8.57 8.26 -30.91
CA LYS A 48 -8.85 6.83 -31.13
C LYS A 48 -8.45 5.95 -29.96
N THR A 49 -7.43 6.36 -29.19
CA THR A 49 -6.92 5.60 -28.04
C THR A 49 -7.41 6.14 -26.70
N THR A 50 -8.15 7.25 -26.70
CA THR A 50 -8.61 7.93 -25.48
C THR A 50 -9.46 7.01 -24.61
N TYR A 51 -10.35 6.21 -25.19
CA TYR A 51 -11.18 5.26 -24.43
C TYR A 51 -10.33 4.26 -23.62
N ALA A 52 -9.27 3.71 -24.22
CA ALA A 52 -8.33 2.83 -23.52
C ALA A 52 -7.52 3.59 -22.47
N GLY A 53 -7.07 4.81 -22.80
CA GLY A 53 -6.37 5.70 -21.87
C GLY A 53 -7.20 6.01 -20.61
N THR A 54 -8.51 6.25 -20.75
CA THR A 54 -9.42 6.51 -19.63
C THR A 54 -9.48 5.35 -18.65
N TRP A 55 -9.57 4.11 -19.15
CA TRP A 55 -9.60 2.93 -18.29
C TRP A 55 -8.27 2.71 -17.58
N LEU A 56 -7.13 2.90 -18.26
CA LEU A 56 -5.82 2.80 -17.62
C LEU A 56 -5.65 3.86 -16.52
N PHE A 57 -6.12 5.09 -16.78
CA PHE A 57 -6.14 6.14 -15.77
C PHE A 57 -7.01 5.77 -14.58
N LEU A 58 -8.23 5.26 -14.81
CA LEU A 58 -9.14 4.85 -13.74
C LEU A 58 -8.52 3.74 -12.88
N ILE A 59 -7.94 2.71 -13.49
CA ILE A 59 -7.29 1.63 -12.77
C ILE A 59 -6.08 2.18 -11.98
N GLY A 60 -5.26 3.03 -12.60
CA GLY A 60 -4.17 3.73 -11.91
C GLY A 60 -4.65 4.53 -10.70
N SER A 61 -5.78 5.24 -10.80
CA SER A 61 -6.40 5.99 -9.71
C SER A 61 -6.88 5.09 -8.57
N VAL A 62 -7.49 3.96 -8.89
CA VAL A 62 -7.88 2.97 -7.88
C VAL A 62 -6.65 2.43 -7.15
N MET A 63 -5.57 2.08 -7.88
CA MET A 63 -4.32 1.61 -7.29
C MET A 63 -3.65 2.68 -6.41
N PHE A 64 -3.66 3.94 -6.85
CA PHE A 64 -3.18 5.05 -6.04
C PHE A 64 -3.98 5.19 -4.73
N GLY A 65 -5.30 4.99 -4.80
CA GLY A 65 -6.19 4.96 -3.63
C GLY A 65 -6.00 3.75 -2.71
N LEU A 66 -5.41 2.63 -3.16
CA LEU A 66 -5.12 1.49 -2.31
C LEU A 66 -3.99 1.75 -1.30
N ARG A 67 -3.10 2.72 -1.57
CA ARG A 67 -1.98 3.05 -0.70
C ARG A 67 -2.39 3.38 0.75
N PRO A 68 -3.35 4.28 1.02
CA PRO A 68 -3.85 4.50 2.38
C PRO A 68 -4.55 3.27 2.98
N VAL A 69 -5.22 2.44 2.17
CA VAL A 69 -5.92 1.23 2.64
C VAL A 69 -4.91 0.20 3.16
N ILE A 70 -3.86 -0.07 2.39
CA ILE A 70 -2.81 -1.01 2.78
C ILE A 70 -2.11 -0.48 4.06
N ARG A 71 -1.94 0.84 4.20
CA ARG A 71 -1.37 1.49 5.41
C ARG A 71 -2.19 1.24 6.65
N LEU A 72 -3.50 1.43 6.55
CA LEU A 72 -4.45 1.11 7.62
C LEU A 72 -4.40 -0.38 7.99
N LEU A 73 -4.39 -1.28 7.00
CA LEU A 73 -4.30 -2.72 7.25
C LEU A 73 -3.03 -3.12 8.01
N ARG A 74 -1.88 -2.51 7.68
CA ARG A 74 -0.62 -2.73 8.40
C ARG A 74 -0.73 -2.30 9.86
N GLU A 75 -1.35 -1.16 10.13
CA GLU A 75 -1.53 -0.64 11.49
C GLU A 75 -2.51 -1.48 12.31
N LEU A 76 -3.62 -1.91 11.72
CA LEU A 76 -4.55 -2.87 12.34
C LEU A 76 -3.83 -4.16 12.73
N LYS A 77 -2.96 -4.68 11.85
CA LYS A 77 -2.18 -5.89 12.12
C LYS A 77 -1.18 -5.69 13.27
N TYR A 78 -0.56 -4.52 13.36
CA TYR A 78 0.30 -4.18 14.50
C TYR A 78 -0.46 -4.07 15.82
N MET A 79 -1.65 -3.45 15.82
CA MET A 79 -2.48 -3.39 17.03
C MET A 79 -2.87 -4.78 17.54
N ARG A 80 -3.20 -5.70 16.62
CA ARG A 80 -3.55 -7.08 16.98
C ARG A 80 -2.37 -7.88 17.54
N MET A 81 -1.15 -7.64 17.05
CA MET A 81 0.05 -8.27 17.64
C MET A 81 0.34 -7.74 19.05
N ALA A 82 0.14 -6.44 19.28
CA ALA A 82 0.29 -5.83 20.59
C ALA A 82 -0.60 -6.48 21.66
N ASP A 83 -1.85 -6.73 21.30
CA ASP A 83 -2.87 -7.30 22.18
C ASP A 83 -2.52 -8.75 22.56
N TYR A 84 -1.98 -9.53 21.61
CA TYR A 84 -1.53 -10.90 21.87
C TYR A 84 -0.35 -11.01 22.83
N ASP A 85 0.62 -10.08 22.72
CA ASP A 85 1.78 -10.05 23.61
C ASP A 85 1.38 -9.74 25.07
N ASP A 86 0.32 -8.93 25.27
CA ASP A 86 -0.21 -8.58 26.61
C ASP A 86 -0.90 -9.78 27.27
N VAL A 87 -1.66 -10.56 26.50
CA VAL A 87 -2.39 -11.75 27.02
C VAL A 87 -1.47 -12.92 27.36
N THR A 88 -0.34 -13.05 26.68
CA THR A 88 0.59 -14.20 26.83
C THR A 88 1.73 -13.96 27.81
N SER A 89 1.86 -12.75 28.35
CA SER A 89 2.91 -12.37 29.31
C SER A 89 2.49 -12.46 30.79
N THR A 90 1.39 -13.15 31.09
CA THR A 90 0.93 -13.50 32.46
C THR A 90 1.38 -14.91 32.83
#